data_AF-A0A7W2NUB8-F1
#
_entry.id   AF-A0A7W2NUB8-F1
#
_cell.length_a   1.000
_cell.length_b   1.000
_cell.length_c   1.000
_cell.angle_alpha   90.00
_cell.angle_beta   90.00
_cell.angle_gamma   90.00
#
_symmetry.space_group_name_H-M   'P 1'
#
loop_
_entity.id
_entity.type
_entity.pdbx_description
1 polymer ?
#
loop_
_entity_poly.entity_id
_entity_poly.type
_entity_poly.pdbx_seq_one_letter_code
_entity_poly.pdbx_strand_id
1 'polypeptide(L)' 'MSNQNERSIATFAALTTCIANGEVESVRELLEKQPIQALEKSYLIDLAILKKNSTIIKLIEESPIKE' A
#
# COMPACT_ATOMS: atom_id res chain seq x y z
N MET A 1 25.24 6.00 -7.39
CA MET A 1 24.35 6.76 -6.49
C MET A 1 23.06 5.97 -6.42
N SER A 2 22.88 5.18 -5.36
CA SER A 2 21.82 4.17 -5.25
C SER A 2 20.44 4.83 -5.26
N ASN A 3 19.53 4.32 -6.10
CA ASN A 3 18.17 4.82 -6.27
C ASN A 3 17.39 4.74 -4.95
N GLN A 4 17.34 5.83 -4.20
CA GLN A 4 16.57 5.94 -2.95
C GLN A 4 15.04 6.00 -3.18
N ASN A 5 14.55 5.62 -4.37
CA ASN A 5 13.14 5.57 -4.76
C ASN A 5 12.60 4.15 -4.93
N GLU A 6 13.38 3.14 -4.57
CA GLU A 6 12.99 1.74 -4.72
C GLU A 6 12.15 1.29 -3.53
N ARG A 7 10.87 1.71 -3.48
CA ARG A 7 9.87 0.69 -3.17
C ARG A 7 10.08 -0.38 -4.22
N SER A 8 10.68 -1.49 -3.82
CA SER A 8 10.88 -2.61 -4.75
C SER A 8 9.52 -2.96 -5.31
N ILE A 9 9.45 -3.21 -6.63
CA ILE A 9 8.25 -3.73 -7.28
C ILE A 9 7.68 -4.92 -6.50
N ALA A 10 8.55 -5.69 -5.82
CA ALA A 10 8.19 -6.72 -4.86
C ALA A 10 7.28 -6.24 -3.71
N THR A 11 7.58 -5.11 -3.06
CA THR A 11 6.76 -4.55 -1.98
C THR A 11 5.40 -4.10 -2.49
N PHE A 12 5.35 -3.48 -3.67
CA PHE A 12 4.09 -3.08 -4.30
C PHE A 12 3.25 -4.29 -4.72
N ALA A 13 3.88 -5.30 -5.31
CA ALA A 13 3.22 -6.55 -5.65
C ALA A 13 2.67 -7.24 -4.39
N ALA A 14 3.45 -7.31 -3.31
CA ALA A 14 3.02 -7.85 -2.03
C ALA A 14 1.81 -7.08 -1.46
N LEU A 15 1.85 -5.75 -1.46
CA LEU A 15 0.72 -4.91 -1.05
C LEU A 15 -0.53 -5.20 -1.86
N THR A 16 -0.41 -5.22 -3.18
CA THR A 16 -1.52 -5.48 -4.10
C THR A 16 -2.12 -6.88 -3.84
N THR A 17 -1.28 -7.90 -3.64
CA THR A 17 -1.72 -9.26 -3.29
C THR A 17 -2.41 -9.30 -1.92
N CYS A 18 -1.83 -8.69 -0.89
CA CYS A 18 -2.44 -8.66 0.44
C CYS A 18 -3.80 -7.96 0.43
N ILE A 19 -3.94 -6.83 -0.28
CA ILE A 19 -5.23 -6.14 -0.45
C ILE A 19 -6.20 -7.03 -1.23
N ALA A 20 -5.72 -7.70 -2.28
CA ALA A 20 -6.56 -8.59 -3.08
C ALA A 20 -7.10 -9.78 -2.27
N ASN A 21 -6.30 -10.26 -1.31
CA ASN A 21 -6.67 -11.32 -0.36
C ASN A 21 -7.48 -10.79 0.84
N GLY A 22 -7.50 -9.47 1.08
CA GLY A 22 -8.14 -8.86 2.25
C GLY A 22 -7.33 -8.95 3.54
N GLU A 23 -6.01 -9.16 3.43
CA GLU A 23 -5.08 -9.29 4.56
C GLU A 23 -4.73 -7.93 5.17
N VAL A 24 -5.59 -7.44 6.05
CA VAL A 24 -5.46 -6.12 6.70
C VAL A 24 -4.12 -5.97 7.46
N GLU A 25 -3.73 -6.97 8.25
CA GLU A 25 -2.52 -6.92 9.08
C GLU A 25 -1.26 -6.89 8.22
N SER A 26 -1.20 -7.73 7.18
CA SER A 26 -0.10 -7.76 6.21
C SER A 26 0.04 -6.42 5.47
N VAL A 27 -1.08 -5.78 5.11
CA VAL A 27 -1.07 -4.43 4.51
C VAL A 27 -0.49 -3.42 5.49
N ARG A 28 -0.96 -3.39 6.75
CA ARG A 28 -0.43 -2.49 7.78
C ARG A 28 1.08 -2.63 7.93
N GLU A 29 1.57 -3.86 8.10
CA GLU A 29 3.02 -4.11 8.25
C GLU A 29 3.83 -3.62 7.04
N LEU A 30 3.33 -3.84 5.82
CA LEU A 30 4.01 -3.39 4.60
C LEU A 30 4.02 -1.86 4.47
N LEU A 31 2.95 -1.21 4.92
CA LEU A 31 2.82 0.25 4.93
C LEU A 31 3.73 0.91 5.98
N GLU A 32 3.91 0.29 7.16
CA GLU A 32 4.82 0.80 8.20
C GLU A 32 6.30 0.65 7.80
N LYS A 33 6.64 -0.39 7.02
CA LYS A 33 8.04 -0.64 6.61
C LYS A 33 8.58 0.41 5.65
N GLN A 34 7.74 0.98 4.79
CA GLN A 34 8.16 2.03 3.84
C GLN A 34 7.02 2.99 3.51
N PRO A 35 7.29 4.30 3.39
CA PRO A 35 6.28 5.28 2.99
C PRO A 35 5.76 5.00 1.57
N ILE A 36 4.48 5.33 1.33
CA ILE A 36 3.80 5.10 0.05
C ILE A 36 4.01 6.29 -0.88
N GLN A 37 4.21 6.09 -2.18
CA GLN A 37 4.16 7.19 -3.15
C GLN A 37 2.71 7.63 -3.42
N ALA A 38 2.47 8.91 -3.70
CA ALA A 38 1.11 9.41 -3.96
C ALA A 38 0.36 8.62 -5.04
N LEU A 39 1.06 8.23 -6.12
CA LEU A 39 0.50 7.41 -7.19
C LEU A 39 0.10 6.00 -6.71
N GLU A 40 0.98 5.34 -5.94
CA GLU A 40 0.69 4.03 -5.35
C GLU A 40 -0.50 4.12 -4.40
N LYS A 41 -0.58 5.18 -3.58
CA LYS A 41 -1.67 5.38 -2.61
C LYS A 41 -3.02 5.39 -3.29
N SER A 42 -3.17 6.16 -4.37
CA SER A 42 -4.41 6.20 -5.15
C SER A 42 -4.79 4.82 -5.67
N TYR A 43 -3.84 4.11 -6.29
CA TYR A 43 -4.09 2.78 -6.83
C TYR A 43 -4.50 1.75 -5.77
N LEU A 44 -3.85 1.76 -4.60
CA LEU A 44 -4.18 0.84 -3.51
C LEU A 44 -5.56 1.14 -2.92
N ILE A 45 -5.98 2.41 -2.86
CA ILE A 45 -7.33 2.81 -2.44
C ILE A 45 -8.37 2.27 -3.43
N ASP A 46 -8.17 2.47 -4.74
CA ASP A 46 -9.05 1.92 -5.77
C ASP A 46 -9.19 0.40 -5.65
N LEU A 47 -8.07 -0.30 -5.45
CA LEU A 47 -8.05 -1.74 -5.24
C LEU A 47 -8.84 -2.16 -3.98
N ALA A 48 -8.70 -1.42 -2.88
CA ALA A 48 -9.41 -1.68 -1.64
C ALA A 48 -10.93 -1.39 -1.75
N ILE A 49 -11.32 -0.38 -2.54
CA ILE A 49 -12.71 -0.09 -2.90
C ILE A 49 -13.31 -1.26 -3.68
N LEU A 50 -12.60 -1.80 -4.67
CA LEU A 50 -13.03 -2.96 -5.44
C LEU A 50 -13.27 -4.19 -4.55
N LYS A 51 -12.49 -4.33 -3.48
CA LYS A 51 -12.64 -5.39 -2.48
C LYS A 51 -13.67 -5.09 -1.40
N LYS A 52 -14.29 -3.91 -1.41
CA LYS A 52 -15.21 -3.41 -0.38
C LYS A 52 -14.63 -3.49 1.03
N ASN A 53 -13.30 -3.31 1.15
CA ASN A 53 -12.59 -3.48 2.40
C ASN A 53 -12.23 -2.12 3.01
N SER A 54 -13.18 -1.55 3.76
CA SER A 54 -13.08 -0.22 4.34
C SER A 54 -11.95 -0.06 5.36
N THR A 55 -11.56 -1.14 6.03
CA THR A 55 -10.41 -1.15 6.95
C THR A 55 -9.10 -0.88 6.22
N ILE A 56 -8.93 -1.49 5.04
CA ILE A 56 -7.73 -1.31 4.21
C ILE A 56 -7.67 0.12 3.64
N ILE A 57 -8.81 0.66 3.19
CA ILE A 57 -8.89 2.05 2.71
C ILE A 57 -8.37 3.02 3.78
N LYS A 58 -8.87 2.90 5.02
CA LYS A 58 -8.41 3.74 6.14
C LYS A 58 -6.92 3.60 6.41
N LEU A 59 -6.39 2.38 6.44
CA LEU A 59 -4.95 2.15 6.65
C LEU A 59 -4.07 2.83 5.60
N ILE A 60 -4.51 2.79 4.34
CA ILE A 60 -3.80 3.44 3.23
C ILE A 60 -3.92 4.97 3.34
N GLU A 61 -5.09 5.48 3.70
CA GLU A 61 -5.32 6.92 3.91
C GLU A 61 -4.50 7.49 5.07
N GLU A 62 -4.38 6.76 6.18
CA GLU A 62 -3.59 7.15 7.36
C GLU A 62 -2.08 7.02 7.14
N SER A 63 -1.65 6.26 6.12
CA SER A 63 -0.23 6.07 5.86
C SER A 63 0.45 7.33 5.30
N PRO A 64 1.66 7.64 5.78
CA PRO A 64 2.43 8.78 5.32
C PRO A 64 2.83 8.60 3.85
N ILE A 65 2.60 9.65 3.08
CA ILE A 65 2.94 9.71 1.67
C ILE A 65 4.37 10.23 1.56
N LYS A 66 5.20 9.58 0.75
CA LYS A 66 6.48 10.13 0.34
C LYS A 66 6.20 11.22 -0.70
N GLU A 67 6.53 12.47 -0.35
CA GLU A 67 6.46 13.64 -1.23
C GLU A 67 7.45 13.52 -2.40
#